data_AF-A0A1K0IQ03-F1
#
_entry.id   AF-A0A1K0IQ03-F1
#
_cell.length_a   1.000
_cell.length_b   1.000
_cell.length_c   1.000
_cell.angle_alpha   90.00
_cell.angle_beta   90.00
_cell.angle_gamma   90.00
#
_symmetry.space_group_name_H-M   'P 1'
#
loop_
_entity.id
_entity.type
_entity.pdbx_description
1 polymer ?
#
loop_
_entity_poly.entity_id
_entity_poly.type
_entity_poly.pdbx_seq_one_letter_code
_entity_poly.pdbx_strand_id
1 'polypeptide(L)'
;MTIPTDNEQLMKFAAEQAQRVIKKIPLLGPVSWLMMNNPTTRHSFFSDLEWRVMPPLILEQAKLYMRGDMPTAFVSWAYLSDAVVERFAKPPYQLAPGDWKSGDKAFLIDVFAPYGGAKDVLADLKATVFKGKVLHQLAPEGERTMRVLEE
;
A
#
# COMPACT_ATOMS: atom_id res chain seq x y z
N MET A 1 13.20 13.42 15.76
CA MET A 1 13.10 14.34 14.61
C MET A 1 12.98 15.75 15.16
N THR A 2 14.05 16.54 15.07
CA THR A 2 14.06 17.95 15.47
C THR A 2 13.37 18.76 14.39
N ILE A 3 12.34 19.53 14.76
CA ILE A 3 11.63 20.44 13.85
C ILE A 3 12.60 21.58 13.49
N PRO A 4 12.88 21.85 12.20
CA PRO A 4 13.71 22.98 11.79
C PRO A 4 13.01 24.30 12.12
N THR A 5 13.63 25.14 12.96
CA THR A 5 13.08 26.43 13.44
C THR A 5 13.32 27.61 12.50
N ASP A 6 13.75 27.36 11.26
CA ASP A 6 13.93 28.38 10.23
C ASP A 6 12.81 28.28 9.17
N ASN A 7 12.07 29.38 8.97
CA ASN A 7 10.91 29.43 8.07
C ASN A 7 11.28 29.05 6.63
N GLU A 8 12.49 29.37 6.16
CA GLU A 8 12.94 29.00 4.82
C GLU A 8 13.13 27.48 4.69
N GLN A 9 13.72 26.85 5.71
CA GLN A 9 13.90 25.40 5.75
C GLN A 9 12.57 24.66 5.85
N LEU A 10 11.61 25.19 6.62
CA LEU A 10 10.25 24.66 6.70
C LEU A 10 9.56 24.70 5.33
N MET A 11 9.63 25.83 4.63
CA MET A 11 9.02 25.99 3.32
C MET A 11 9.66 25.08 2.28
N LYS A 12 10.98 24.96 2.29
CA LYS A 12 11.70 24.04 1.41
C LYS A 12 11.30 22.58 1.67
N PHE A 13 11.26 22.16 2.93
CA PHE A 13 10.82 20.82 3.30
C PHE A 13 9.38 20.55 2.84
N ALA A 14 8.47 21.49 3.08
CA ALA A 14 7.08 21.36 2.66
C ALA A 14 6.94 21.27 1.12
N ALA A 15 7.69 22.08 0.37
CA ALA A 15 7.72 22.04 -1.09
C ALA A 15 8.26 20.71 -1.62
N GLU A 16 9.32 20.17 -1.01
CA GLU A 16 9.88 18.87 -1.36
C GLU A 16 8.88 17.73 -1.11
N GLN A 17 8.18 17.75 0.03
CA GLN A 17 7.12 16.77 0.30
C GLN A 17 5.96 16.89 -0.70
N ALA A 18 5.48 18.10 -0.98
CA ALA A 18 4.44 18.33 -1.97
C ALA A 18 4.84 17.82 -3.35
N GLN A 19 6.09 18.07 -3.77
CA GLN A 19 6.60 17.59 -5.06
C GLN A 19 6.66 16.06 -5.12
N ARG A 20 7.02 15.38 -4.02
CA ARG A 20 6.99 13.90 -3.96
C ARG A 20 5.57 13.39 -4.16
N VAL A 21 4.58 13.99 -3.51
CA VAL A 21 3.17 13.61 -3.68
C VAL A 21 2.71 13.83 -5.12
N ILE A 22 2.97 15.01 -5.69
CA ILE A 22 2.59 15.35 -7.06
C ILE A 22 3.15 14.35 -8.08
N LYS A 23 4.40 13.91 -7.90
CA LYS A 23 5.03 12.91 -8.78
C LYS A 23 4.34 11.54 -8.74
N LYS A 24 3.58 11.22 -7.68
CA LYS A 24 2.85 9.95 -7.54
C LYS A 24 1.44 10.01 -8.13
N ILE A 25 0.84 11.20 -8.25
CA ILE A 25 -0.52 11.39 -8.78
C ILE A 25 -0.76 10.67 -10.12
N PRO A 26 0.16 10.70 -11.12
CA PRO A 26 -0.06 10.01 -12.38
C PRO A 26 -0.28 8.49 -12.25
N LEU A 27 0.20 7.86 -11.17
CA LEU A 27 0.02 6.43 -10.91
C LEU A 27 -1.42 6.09 -10.50
N LEU A 28 -2.22 7.07 -10.06
CA LEU A 28 -3.62 6.85 -9.69
C LEU A 28 -4.46 6.37 -10.88
N GLY A 29 -4.18 6.82 -12.11
CA GLY A 29 -4.91 6.38 -13.30
C GLY A 29 -4.77 4.87 -13.53
N PRO A 30 -3.55 4.34 -13.73
CA PRO A 30 -3.31 2.90 -13.89
C PRO A 30 -3.81 2.06 -12.71
N VAL A 31 -3.62 2.53 -11.47
CA VAL A 31 -4.10 1.78 -10.29
C VAL A 31 -5.62 1.75 -10.22
N SER A 32 -6.29 2.88 -10.48
CA SER A 32 -7.76 2.95 -10.56
C SER A 32 -8.31 2.03 -11.65
N TRP A 33 -7.64 1.98 -12.81
CA TRP A 33 -7.98 1.04 -13.88
C TRP A 33 -7.92 -0.41 -13.40
N LEU A 34 -6.85 -0.82 -12.73
CA LEU A 34 -6.73 -2.17 -12.16
C LEU A 34 -7.81 -2.44 -11.10
N MET A 35 -8.13 -1.47 -10.25
CA MET A 35 -9.18 -1.58 -9.24
C MET A 35 -10.56 -1.76 -9.87
N MET A 36 -10.89 -0.99 -10.92
CA MET A 36 -12.15 -1.09 -11.67
C MET A 36 -12.34 -2.46 -12.33
N ASN A 37 -11.24 -3.12 -12.71
CA ASN A 37 -11.25 -4.44 -13.34
C ASN A 37 -11.18 -5.60 -12.32
N ASN A 38 -11.04 -5.33 -11.02
CA ASN A 38 -10.97 -6.34 -9.97
C ASN A 38 -12.30 -6.41 -9.19
N PRO A 39 -12.98 -7.58 -9.11
CA PRO A 39 -14.29 -7.72 -8.45
C PRO A 39 -14.35 -7.18 -7.02
N THR A 40 -13.27 -7.28 -6.25
CA THR A 40 -13.22 -6.89 -4.83
C THR A 40 -13.09 -5.38 -4.61
N THR A 41 -12.63 -4.64 -5.63
CA THR A 41 -12.32 -3.20 -5.51
C THR A 41 -13.06 -2.33 -6.53
N ARG A 42 -13.80 -2.93 -7.47
CA ARG A 42 -14.50 -2.20 -8.54
C ARG A 42 -15.58 -1.24 -8.04
N HIS A 43 -16.01 -1.38 -6.80
CA HIS A 43 -17.01 -0.54 -6.13
C HIS A 43 -16.41 0.38 -5.06
N SER A 44 -15.07 0.47 -4.99
CA SER A 44 -14.40 1.44 -4.11
C SER A 44 -14.75 2.87 -4.53
N PHE A 45 -14.86 3.75 -3.54
CA PHE A 45 -15.04 5.17 -3.81
C PHE A 45 -13.74 5.76 -4.32
N PHE A 46 -13.82 6.80 -5.16
CA PHE A 46 -12.62 7.50 -5.62
C PHE A 46 -11.81 8.08 -4.45
N SER A 47 -12.48 8.52 -3.39
CA SER A 47 -11.84 8.99 -2.14
C SER A 47 -11.03 7.90 -1.45
N ASP A 48 -11.28 6.61 -1.71
CA ASP A 48 -10.51 5.53 -1.08
C ASP A 48 -9.05 5.50 -1.53
N LEU A 49 -8.74 6.09 -2.69
CA LEU A 49 -7.37 6.23 -3.17
C LEU A 49 -6.49 7.02 -2.20
N GLU A 50 -7.07 7.99 -1.48
CA GLU A 50 -6.33 8.85 -0.54
C GLU A 50 -5.72 8.06 0.62
N TRP A 51 -6.46 7.09 1.18
CA TRP A 51 -5.99 6.31 2.33
C TRP A 51 -5.39 4.96 1.92
N ARG A 52 -5.82 4.39 0.79
CA ARG A 52 -5.41 3.04 0.35
C ARG A 52 -4.23 3.04 -0.61
N VAL A 53 -4.13 4.02 -1.50
CA VAL A 53 -3.18 4.00 -2.63
C VAL A 53 -2.11 5.07 -2.49
N MET A 54 -2.45 6.29 -2.10
CA MET A 54 -1.47 7.37 -1.97
C MET A 54 -0.39 7.10 -0.92
N PRO A 55 -0.70 6.62 0.30
CA PRO A 55 0.31 6.42 1.33
C PRO A 55 1.42 5.43 0.92
N PRO A 56 1.13 4.23 0.39
CA PRO A 56 2.20 3.33 -0.04
C PRO A 56 2.96 3.84 -1.26
N LEU A 57 2.31 4.57 -2.17
CA LEU A 57 3.01 5.19 -3.30
C LEU A 57 4.03 6.23 -2.83
N ILE A 58 3.66 7.07 -1.86
CA ILE A 58 4.55 8.10 -1.29
C ILE A 58 5.68 7.46 -0.49
N LEU A 59 5.39 6.38 0.23
CA LEU A 59 6.35 5.66 1.08
C LEU A 59 7.27 4.71 0.29
N GLU A 60 7.10 4.60 -1.03
CA GLU A 60 7.77 3.58 -1.86
C GLU A 60 7.49 2.15 -1.35
N GLN A 61 6.31 1.95 -0.78
CA GLN A 61 5.81 0.66 -0.29
C GLN A 61 4.72 0.10 -1.22
N ALA A 62 4.88 0.33 -2.52
CA ALA A 62 4.03 -0.21 -3.56
C ALA A 62 4.84 -0.43 -4.85
N LYS A 63 4.33 -1.32 -5.70
CA LYS A 63 4.87 -1.57 -7.03
C LYS A 63 3.74 -1.72 -8.04
N LEU A 64 3.88 -1.00 -9.16
CA LEU A 64 3.02 -1.13 -10.34
C LEU A 64 3.78 -1.94 -11.39
N TYR A 65 3.18 -3.03 -11.86
CA TYR A 65 3.73 -3.89 -12.90
C TYR A 65 3.10 -3.54 -14.24
N MET A 66 3.97 -3.29 -15.22
CA MET A 66 3.59 -2.92 -16.58
C MET A 66 4.02 -4.02 -17.56
N ARG A 67 3.20 -4.27 -18.58
CA ARG A 67 3.58 -5.07 -19.76
C ARG A 67 3.41 -4.18 -20.98
N GLY A 68 4.53 -3.66 -21.50
CA GLY A 68 4.47 -2.51 -22.40
C GLY A 68 3.79 -1.33 -21.69
N ASP A 69 2.80 -0.74 -22.34
CA ASP A 69 2.03 0.39 -21.78
C ASP A 69 0.81 -0.04 -20.94
N MET A 70 0.58 -1.35 -20.78
CA MET A 70 -0.58 -1.87 -20.06
C MET A 70 -0.25 -2.15 -18.58
N PRO A 71 -0.99 -1.58 -17.61
CA PRO A 71 -0.87 -1.99 -16.22
C PRO A 71 -1.43 -3.40 -16.04
N THR A 72 -0.68 -4.25 -15.37
CA THR A 72 -1.00 -5.68 -15.20
C THR A 72 -1.27 -6.05 -13.75
N ALA A 73 -0.53 -5.46 -12.82
CA ALA A 73 -0.75 -5.63 -11.40
C ALA A 73 -0.31 -4.41 -10.59
N PHE A 74 -0.95 -4.18 -9.47
CA PHE A 74 -0.51 -3.27 -8.43
C PHE A 74 -0.43 -4.04 -7.12
N VAL A 75 0.61 -3.79 -6.35
CA VAL A 75 0.77 -4.36 -5.01
C VAL A 75 1.21 -3.29 -4.04
N SER A 76 0.68 -3.32 -2.83
CA SER A 76 1.09 -2.45 -1.73
C SER A 76 1.39 -3.25 -0.48
N TRP A 77 2.28 -2.72 0.34
CA TRP A 77 2.64 -3.30 1.63
C TRP A 77 2.83 -2.22 2.69
N ALA A 78 2.82 -2.67 3.94
CA ALA A 78 3.05 -1.84 5.10
C ALA A 78 4.05 -2.49 6.06
N TYR A 79 4.70 -1.67 6.88
CA TYR A 79 5.48 -2.13 8.02
C TYR A 79 4.76 -1.69 9.29
N LEU A 80 4.12 -2.63 9.96
CA LEU A 80 3.18 -2.37 11.05
C LEU A 80 3.81 -2.66 12.40
N SER A 81 3.43 -1.86 13.41
CA SER A 81 3.65 -2.19 14.82
C SER A 81 2.58 -3.13 15.35
N ASP A 82 2.84 -3.81 16.46
CA ASP A 82 1.86 -4.71 17.11
C ASP A 82 0.52 -4.03 17.39
N ALA A 83 0.55 -2.81 17.91
CA ALA A 83 -0.66 -2.04 18.21
C ALA A 83 -1.48 -1.75 16.95
N VAL A 84 -0.82 -1.48 15.82
CA VAL A 84 -1.49 -1.24 14.54
C VAL A 84 -2.00 -2.56 13.94
N VAL A 85 -1.28 -3.66 14.07
CA VAL A 85 -1.74 -4.99 13.64
C VAL A 85 -3.03 -5.38 14.36
N GLU A 86 -3.09 -5.21 15.68
CA GLU A 86 -4.27 -5.58 16.46
C GLU A 86 -5.51 -4.75 16.05
N ARG A 87 -5.31 -3.46 15.73
CA ARG A 87 -6.39 -2.60 15.23
C ARG A 87 -6.77 -2.96 13.80
N PHE A 88 -5.79 -3.18 12.92
CA PHE A 88 -6.00 -3.47 11.51
C PHE A 88 -6.73 -4.79 11.28
N ALA A 89 -6.56 -5.77 12.18
CA ALA A 89 -7.29 -7.04 12.15
C ALA A 89 -8.80 -6.93 12.45
N LYS A 90 -9.33 -5.71 12.69
CA LYS A 90 -10.74 -5.43 13.01
C LYS A 90 -11.34 -4.45 11.98
N PRO A 91 -12.66 -4.49 11.73
CA PRO A 91 -13.32 -3.51 10.86
C PRO A 91 -13.00 -2.06 11.29
N PRO A 92 -12.81 -1.12 10.35
CA PRO A 92 -13.09 -1.23 8.91
C PRO A 92 -11.95 -1.83 8.06
N TYR A 93 -10.90 -2.41 8.67
CA TYR A 93 -9.73 -2.96 7.96
C TYR A 93 -9.00 -1.90 7.12
N GLN A 94 -8.84 -0.70 7.68
CA GLN A 94 -8.19 0.43 7.03
C GLN A 94 -6.95 0.87 7.82
N LEU A 95 -5.91 1.27 7.10
CA LEU A 95 -4.73 1.90 7.66
C LEU A 95 -4.84 3.41 7.51
N ALA A 96 -4.64 4.15 8.59
CA ALA A 96 -4.41 5.59 8.51
C ALA A 96 -3.04 5.87 7.86
N PRO A 97 -2.80 7.05 7.27
CA PRO A 97 -1.52 7.34 6.60
C PRO A 97 -0.27 7.10 7.48
N GLY A 98 -0.34 7.40 8.78
CA GLY A 98 0.76 7.16 9.73
C GLY A 98 1.01 5.69 10.09
N ASP A 99 0.06 4.81 9.80
CA ASP A 99 0.14 3.39 10.16
C ASP A 99 1.06 2.58 9.24
N TRP A 100 1.13 2.99 7.97
CA TRP A 100 1.82 2.27 6.88
C TRP A 100 3.30 1.99 7.16
N LYS A 101 3.93 2.78 8.04
CA LYS A 101 5.33 2.64 8.45
C LYS A 101 5.47 2.79 9.97
N SER A 102 4.55 2.17 10.71
CA SER A 102 4.50 2.26 12.18
C SER A 102 5.42 1.27 12.91
N GLY A 103 5.94 0.23 12.24
CA GLY A 103 6.79 -0.77 12.85
C GLY A 103 7.65 -1.53 11.83
N ASP A 104 7.88 -2.81 12.07
CA ASP A 104 8.80 -3.67 11.30
C ASP A 104 8.14 -4.92 10.71
N LYS A 105 6.91 -5.28 11.14
CA LYS A 105 6.15 -6.41 10.60
C LYS A 105 5.68 -6.13 9.19
N ALA A 106 6.18 -6.88 8.21
CA ALA A 106 5.84 -6.72 6.81
C ALA A 106 4.43 -7.28 6.55
N PHE A 107 3.50 -6.41 6.15
CA PHE A 107 2.14 -6.79 5.78
C PHE A 107 1.90 -6.53 4.29
N LEU A 108 1.44 -7.55 3.58
CA LEU A 108 0.82 -7.38 2.28
C LEU A 108 -0.58 -6.77 2.48
N ILE A 109 -0.84 -5.63 1.84
CA ILE A 109 -2.10 -4.87 2.02
C ILE A 109 -3.03 -5.07 0.84
N ASP A 110 -2.55 -4.79 -0.37
CA ASP A 110 -3.34 -4.92 -1.59
C ASP A 110 -2.60 -5.69 -2.66
N VAL A 111 -3.34 -6.54 -3.39
CA VAL A 111 -2.92 -7.11 -4.67
C VAL A 111 -4.04 -6.91 -5.68
N PHE A 112 -3.86 -5.99 -6.62
CA PHE A 112 -4.78 -5.77 -7.73
C PHE A 112 -4.19 -6.38 -8.99
N ALA A 113 -4.58 -7.62 -9.30
CA ALA A 113 -4.10 -8.37 -10.47
C ALA A 113 -5.29 -8.96 -11.25
N PRO A 114 -6.15 -8.11 -11.85
CA PRO A 114 -7.43 -8.54 -12.44
C PRO A 114 -7.28 -9.48 -13.64
N TYR A 115 -6.09 -9.54 -14.26
CA TYR A 115 -5.79 -10.39 -15.40
C TYR A 115 -4.99 -11.65 -15.02
N GLY A 116 -4.93 -11.98 -13.72
CA GLY A 116 -4.07 -13.04 -13.19
C GLY A 116 -2.64 -12.56 -12.90
N GLY A 117 -1.73 -13.49 -12.60
CA GLY A 117 -0.32 -13.18 -12.30
C GLY A 117 -0.02 -12.78 -10.84
N ALA A 118 -1.02 -12.83 -9.94
CA ALA A 118 -0.82 -12.55 -8.52
C ALA A 118 0.29 -13.42 -7.87
N LYS A 119 0.41 -14.70 -8.29
CA LYS A 119 1.46 -15.60 -7.81
C LYS A 119 2.86 -15.12 -8.22
N ASP A 120 3.01 -14.65 -9.45
CA ASP A 120 4.30 -14.16 -9.96
C ASP A 120 4.70 -12.86 -9.26
N VAL A 121 3.73 -11.97 -9.03
CA VAL A 121 3.92 -10.73 -8.24
C VAL A 121 4.37 -11.06 -6.82
N LEU A 122 3.72 -12.02 -6.15
CA LEU A 122 4.10 -12.45 -4.81
C LEU A 122 5.49 -13.08 -4.78
N ALA A 123 5.83 -13.91 -5.77
CA ALA A 123 7.15 -14.50 -5.88
C ALA A 123 8.25 -13.44 -6.06
N ASP A 124 8.02 -12.44 -6.93
CA ASP A 124 8.90 -11.30 -7.12
C ASP A 124 9.10 -10.51 -5.82
N LEU A 125 8.01 -10.21 -5.08
CA LEU A 125 8.10 -9.51 -3.80
C LEU A 125 8.87 -10.30 -2.73
N LYS A 126 8.64 -11.61 -2.62
CA LYS A 126 9.37 -12.48 -1.69
C LYS A 126 10.88 -12.51 -2.02
N ALA A 127 11.23 -12.52 -3.31
CA ALA A 127 12.62 -12.54 -3.75
C ALA A 127 13.33 -11.19 -3.60
N THR A 128 12.59 -10.08 -3.66
CA THR A 128 13.14 -8.71 -3.69
C THR A 128 12.89 -7.94 -2.40
N VAL A 129 11.65 -7.54 -2.15
CA VAL A 129 11.25 -6.65 -1.03
C VAL A 129 11.30 -7.37 0.31
N PHE A 130 10.84 -8.61 0.36
CA PHE A 130 10.67 -9.37 1.61
C PHE A 130 11.72 -10.47 1.82
N LYS A 131 12.87 -10.37 1.14
CA LYS A 131 13.94 -11.36 1.28
C LYS A 131 14.38 -11.46 2.75
N GLY A 132 14.13 -12.62 3.37
CA GLY A 132 14.46 -12.88 4.78
C GLY A 132 13.48 -12.26 5.79
N LYS A 133 12.30 -11.82 5.35
CA LYS A 133 11.22 -11.32 6.22
C LYS A 133 10.04 -12.29 6.18
N VAL A 134 9.36 -12.45 7.31
CA VAL A 134 8.05 -13.11 7.37
C VAL A 134 7.03 -12.15 6.76
N LEU A 135 6.26 -12.63 5.79
CA LEU A 135 5.21 -11.82 5.18
C LEU A 135 3.88 -12.14 5.86
N HIS A 136 3.23 -11.10 6.35
CA HIS A 136 1.90 -11.20 6.94
C HIS A 136 0.83 -10.76 5.95
N GLN A 137 -0.37 -11.32 6.04
CA GLN A 137 -1.56 -10.80 5.35
C GLN A 137 -2.80 -11.00 6.19
N LEU A 138 -3.80 -10.14 6.02
CA LEU A 138 -5.14 -10.41 6.52
C LEU A 138 -5.85 -11.36 5.57
N ALA A 139 -6.37 -12.46 6.09
CA ALA A 139 -7.18 -13.42 5.35
C ALA A 139 -8.56 -13.61 6.02
N PRO A 140 -9.61 -13.88 5.24
CA PRO A 140 -10.91 -14.23 5.81
C PRO A 140 -10.79 -15.50 6.67
N GLU A 141 -11.33 -15.44 7.89
CA GLU A 141 -11.51 -16.59 8.78
C GLU A 141 -13.01 -16.98 8.92
N GLY A 142 -13.91 -16.21 8.30
CA GLY A 142 -15.35 -16.42 8.28
C GLY A 142 -16.07 -15.23 7.64
N GLU A 143 -17.40 -15.14 7.74
CA GLU A 143 -18.17 -14.03 7.12
C GLU A 143 -17.81 -12.63 7.64
N ARG A 144 -17.23 -12.52 8.85
CA ARG A 144 -16.97 -11.23 9.51
C ARG A 144 -15.62 -11.11 10.23
N THR A 145 -14.80 -12.14 10.19
CA THR A 145 -13.53 -12.19 10.92
C THR A 145 -12.37 -12.33 9.95
N MET A 146 -11.29 -11.60 10.25
CA MET A 146 -10.01 -11.70 9.55
C MET A 146 -8.96 -12.24 10.51
N ARG A 147 -8.05 -13.06 10.00
CA ARG A 147 -6.87 -13.54 10.73
C ARG A 147 -5.59 -13.10 10.06
N VAL A 148 -4.53 -12.97 10.84
CA VAL A 148 -3.18 -12.78 10.33
C VAL A 148 -2.63 -14.12 9.92
N LEU A 149 -2.27 -14.25 8.64
CA LEU A 149 -1.49 -15.38 8.13
C LEU A 149 -0.01 -15.00 8.03
N GLU A 150 0.86 -16.00 8.19
CA GLU A 150 2.30 -15.87 8.03
C GLU A 150 2.76 -16.76 6.87
N GLU A 151 3.52 -16.20 5.93
CA GLU A 151 4.11 -16.89 4.77
C GLU A 151 5.61 -16.63 4.60
#